data_AF-A0A4Z1CEF4-F1
#
_entry.id   AF-A0A4Z1CEF4-F1
#
_cell.length_a   1.000
_cell.length_b   1.000
_cell.length_c   1.000
_cell.angle_alpha   90.00
_cell.angle_beta   90.00
_cell.angle_gamma   90.00
#
_symmetry.space_group_name_H-M   'P 1'
#
loop_
_entity.id
_entity.type
_entity.pdbx_description
1 polymer ?
#
loop_
_entity_poly.entity_id
_entity_poly.type
_entity_poly.pdbx_seq_one_letter_code
_entity_poly.pdbx_strand_id
1 'polypeptide(L)'
;MAEESWHEARLIPTSGINGAEEQERRATSALLAVLSAVKEFGRGFVRPFGAPAGTLECFIEVPFMLGEQRLFPDGLIRVSRGSKSWTALVEVKTGPNQLAAEQLENYLDIARENGFDAVITISNQIPAVAGQHPTKVDKRKLKKVSLHHVSWSQVLAEAVMQKEFRGVADPEQAWILGELIRYLEHRKSGALEFDDMGESWVGVRDQVATGTLRTSDKGIAEVVARFDALLRFASLQLGRQLGTEVVPVLSRKEAADPVVRAQALAQSLCATGELSGAIRIPDTVGHLVVTADLRAGKVTCHVDVDAPREGRPTTRVNWLVRQLKNAPDATRVEAFVAHARGSHAAELLSTVRENPASLVLDPTKELRSFRLASTSTLGTKRGRGRGSFIDSVLTSVDDFYAEVLGTLRAWSAAPPKLRPATVIPPELDDSVPAALASTDYSSQDGVEVANASSAGERADADTAVETS
;
A
#
# COMPACT_ATOMS: atom_id res chain seq x y z
N MET A 1 19.53 29.58 -24.06
CA MET A 1 18.62 30.69 -24.46
C MET A 1 18.44 31.61 -23.26
N ALA A 2 18.14 32.89 -23.43
CA ALA A 2 17.86 33.77 -22.29
C ALA A 2 16.52 33.37 -21.63
N GLU A 3 16.51 33.26 -20.31
CA GLU A 3 15.33 32.86 -19.53
C GLU A 3 14.20 33.91 -19.55
N GLU A 4 14.49 35.14 -20.00
CA GLU A 4 13.58 36.30 -20.11
C GLU A 4 12.29 36.07 -20.92
N SER A 5 12.12 34.89 -21.54
CA SER A 5 10.95 34.52 -22.36
C SER A 5 10.11 33.38 -21.78
N TRP A 6 10.42 32.87 -20.58
CA TRP A 6 9.65 31.79 -19.96
C TRP A 6 8.43 32.35 -19.21
N HIS A 7 7.28 31.69 -19.35
CA HIS A 7 6.06 32.08 -18.66
C HIS A 7 5.90 31.28 -17.36
N GLU A 8 5.86 31.97 -16.23
CA GLU A 8 5.53 31.37 -14.95
C GLU A 8 4.13 30.71 -14.96
N ALA A 9 4.00 29.57 -14.29
CA ALA A 9 2.74 28.88 -14.09
C ALA A 9 1.74 29.75 -13.31
N ARG A 10 0.43 29.65 -13.63
CA ARG A 10 -0.61 30.52 -13.05
C ARG A 10 -1.74 29.71 -12.42
N LEU A 11 -2.13 30.10 -11.21
CA LEU A 11 -3.32 29.57 -10.52
C LEU A 11 -4.60 29.74 -11.34
N ILE A 12 -4.70 30.86 -12.08
CA ILE A 12 -5.80 31.17 -12.99
C ILE A 12 -5.23 31.26 -14.42
N PRO A 13 -5.18 30.14 -15.16
CA PRO A 13 -4.71 30.12 -16.54
C PRO A 13 -5.70 30.80 -17.50
N THR A 14 -5.17 31.43 -18.55
CA THR A 14 -5.94 32.14 -19.59
C THR A 14 -6.22 31.31 -20.84
N SER A 15 -5.83 30.02 -20.84
CA SER A 15 -6.29 29.03 -21.84
C SER A 15 -7.82 28.93 -21.83
N GLY A 16 -8.43 28.54 -22.94
CA GLY A 16 -9.88 28.36 -23.02
C GLY A 16 -10.42 27.27 -22.08
N ILE A 17 -11.73 27.02 -22.16
CA ILE A 17 -12.48 26.08 -21.30
C ILE A 17 -12.99 24.82 -22.04
N ASN A 18 -12.70 24.68 -23.34
CA ASN A 18 -13.33 23.73 -24.26
C ASN A 18 -12.30 22.77 -24.88
N GLY A 19 -12.41 21.48 -24.55
CA GLY A 19 -11.59 20.41 -25.15
C GLY A 19 -10.49 19.87 -24.24
N ALA A 20 -9.88 18.77 -24.67
CA ALA A 20 -8.88 18.03 -23.90
C ALA A 20 -7.57 18.78 -23.76
N GLU A 21 -7.00 19.32 -24.85
CA GLU A 21 -5.73 20.07 -24.80
C GLU A 21 -5.82 21.29 -23.86
N GLU A 22 -6.91 22.04 -23.91
CA GLU A 22 -7.13 23.15 -22.97
C GLU A 22 -7.29 22.65 -21.52
N GLN A 23 -7.90 21.47 -21.30
CA GLN A 23 -7.98 20.86 -19.98
C GLN A 23 -6.60 20.47 -19.46
N GLU A 24 -5.75 19.88 -20.29
CA GLU A 24 -4.35 19.55 -19.98
C GLU A 24 -3.59 20.82 -19.57
N ARG A 25 -3.60 21.86 -20.40
CA ARG A 25 -2.94 23.15 -20.07
C ARG A 25 -3.45 23.78 -18.78
N ARG A 26 -4.78 23.75 -18.53
CA ARG A 26 -5.36 24.26 -17.26
C ARG A 26 -4.87 23.46 -16.06
N ALA A 27 -4.88 22.14 -16.14
CA ALA A 27 -4.47 21.25 -15.05
C ALA A 27 -2.96 21.38 -14.77
N THR A 28 -2.12 21.43 -15.79
CA THR A 28 -0.68 21.69 -15.68
C THR A 28 -0.41 23.02 -14.99
N SER A 29 -0.96 24.12 -15.50
CA SER A 29 -0.69 25.46 -14.96
C SER A 29 -1.15 25.60 -13.51
N ALA A 30 -2.33 25.07 -13.17
CA ALA A 30 -2.85 25.08 -11.81
C ALA A 30 -1.96 24.26 -10.85
N LEU A 31 -1.59 23.02 -11.20
CA LEU A 31 -0.69 22.21 -10.39
C LEU A 31 0.66 22.90 -10.19
N LEU A 32 1.29 23.33 -11.28
CA LEU A 32 2.62 23.93 -11.26
C LEU A 32 2.68 25.22 -10.43
N ALA A 33 1.64 26.06 -10.51
CA ALA A 33 1.54 27.27 -9.68
C ALA A 33 1.34 26.97 -8.19
N VAL A 34 0.62 25.89 -7.84
CA VAL A 34 0.44 25.47 -6.45
C VAL A 34 1.72 24.82 -5.89
N LEU A 35 2.49 24.12 -6.72
CA LEU A 35 3.79 23.57 -6.33
C LEU A 35 4.81 24.67 -5.97
N SER A 36 4.81 25.81 -6.66
CA SER A 36 5.68 26.94 -6.32
C SER A 36 5.13 27.78 -5.16
N ALA A 37 3.81 27.95 -5.06
CA ALA A 37 3.17 28.72 -4.00
C ALA A 37 3.17 28.02 -2.62
N VAL A 38 2.92 26.71 -2.57
CA VAL A 38 2.73 25.95 -1.32
C VAL A 38 4.00 25.15 -1.00
N LYS A 39 4.84 25.70 -0.12
CA LYS A 39 6.23 25.24 0.08
C LYS A 39 6.34 23.78 0.49
N GLU A 40 5.50 23.33 1.43
CA GLU A 40 5.51 21.97 1.96
C GLU A 40 5.06 20.95 0.91
N PHE A 41 4.01 21.27 0.14
CA PHE A 41 3.50 20.41 -0.94
C PHE A 41 4.47 20.37 -2.13
N GLY A 42 4.98 21.51 -2.58
CA GLY A 42 6.01 21.61 -3.61
C GLY A 42 7.23 20.76 -3.28
N ARG A 43 7.77 20.91 -2.06
CA ARG A 43 8.88 20.09 -1.56
C ARG A 43 8.53 18.60 -1.45
N GLY A 44 7.32 18.27 -0.99
CA GLY A 44 6.82 16.89 -0.91
C GLY A 44 6.80 16.21 -2.27
N PHE A 45 6.29 16.92 -3.29
CA PHE A 45 6.19 16.46 -4.67
C PHE A 45 7.55 16.23 -5.33
N VAL A 46 8.51 17.18 -5.25
CA VAL A 46 9.79 17.06 -6.00
C VAL A 46 10.83 16.15 -5.32
N ARG A 47 10.77 16.00 -4.00
CA ARG A 47 11.76 15.22 -3.22
C ARG A 47 11.92 13.76 -3.68
N PRO A 48 10.86 13.00 -4.00
CA PRO A 48 10.96 11.65 -4.57
C PRO A 48 11.77 11.55 -5.88
N PHE A 49 11.93 12.65 -6.62
CA PHE A 49 12.68 12.70 -7.89
C PHE A 49 14.14 13.17 -7.70
N GLY A 50 14.61 13.26 -6.46
CA GLY A 50 15.99 13.63 -6.12
C GLY A 50 16.24 15.13 -5.98
N ALA A 51 15.22 15.98 -6.15
CA ALA A 51 15.36 17.42 -6.00
C ALA A 51 15.80 17.83 -4.58
N PRO A 52 16.71 18.81 -4.43
CA PRO A 52 17.14 19.31 -3.12
C PRO A 52 16.04 20.14 -2.45
N ALA A 53 16.20 20.46 -1.16
CA ALA A 53 15.43 21.55 -0.56
C ALA A 53 15.97 22.90 -1.06
N GLY A 54 15.12 23.70 -1.70
CA GLY A 54 15.46 24.99 -2.30
C GLY A 54 14.22 25.80 -2.66
N THR A 55 14.40 26.95 -3.33
CA THR A 55 13.32 27.74 -3.91
C THR A 55 12.78 27.01 -5.14
N LEU A 56 11.47 26.79 -5.22
CA LEU A 56 10.83 26.07 -6.31
C LEU A 56 10.13 27.06 -7.25
N GLU A 57 10.51 27.04 -8.52
CA GLU A 57 9.98 27.86 -9.60
C GLU A 57 9.35 26.95 -10.67
N CYS A 58 8.22 27.35 -11.23
CA CYS A 58 7.53 26.57 -12.26
C CYS A 58 7.13 27.42 -13.45
N PHE A 59 7.34 26.87 -14.65
CA PHE A 59 7.05 27.52 -15.93
C PHE A 59 6.18 26.61 -16.81
N ILE A 60 5.44 27.21 -17.73
CA ILE A 60 4.54 26.51 -18.67
C ILE A 60 4.99 26.72 -20.13
N GLU A 61 4.74 25.73 -20.97
CA GLU A 61 4.90 25.79 -22.45
C GLU A 61 6.29 26.28 -22.91
N VAL A 62 7.35 25.82 -22.24
CA VAL A 62 8.71 26.34 -22.42
C VAL A 62 9.30 25.89 -23.77
N PRO A 63 9.66 26.78 -24.70
CA PRO A 63 10.14 26.38 -26.02
C PRO A 63 11.59 25.85 -25.98
N PHE A 64 11.82 24.70 -26.61
CA PHE A 64 13.14 24.13 -26.88
C PHE A 64 13.32 23.79 -28.35
N MET A 65 14.58 23.78 -28.82
CA MET A 65 14.95 23.27 -30.13
C MET A 65 15.59 21.89 -29.96
N LEU A 66 15.19 20.92 -30.79
CA LEU A 66 15.83 19.61 -30.92
C LEU A 66 16.13 19.40 -32.41
N GLY A 67 17.38 19.62 -32.80
CA GLY A 67 17.74 19.80 -34.21
C GLY A 67 16.99 20.99 -34.82
N GLU A 68 16.23 20.75 -35.88
CA GLU A 68 15.39 21.76 -36.54
C GLU A 68 13.97 21.86 -35.95
N GLN A 69 13.55 20.90 -35.11
CA GLN A 69 12.20 20.86 -34.55
C GLN A 69 12.11 21.74 -33.30
N ARG A 70 11.11 22.62 -33.26
CA ARG A 70 10.73 23.35 -32.04
C ARG A 70 9.69 22.55 -31.27
N LEU A 71 9.99 22.25 -30.01
CA LEU A 71 9.15 21.46 -29.11
C LEU A 71 8.81 22.28 -27.85
N PHE A 72 7.66 21.97 -27.27
CA PHE A 72 7.13 22.63 -26.09
C PHE A 72 6.71 21.50 -25.11
N PRO A 73 7.46 21.24 -24.04
CA PRO A 73 6.97 20.49 -22.89
C PRO A 73 5.89 21.32 -22.19
N ASP A 74 4.88 20.66 -21.62
CA ASP A 74 3.77 21.32 -20.94
C ASP A 74 4.25 22.23 -19.78
N GLY A 75 5.36 21.86 -19.13
CA GLY A 75 6.04 22.77 -18.22
C GLY A 75 7.47 22.40 -17.84
N LEU A 76 8.03 23.18 -16.93
CA LEU A 76 9.37 23.04 -16.37
C LEU A 76 9.34 23.37 -14.88
N ILE A 77 9.95 22.51 -14.06
CA ILE A 77 10.16 22.74 -12.62
C ILE A 77 11.64 22.98 -12.38
N ARG A 78 11.98 24.06 -11.68
CA ARG A 78 13.35 24.37 -11.26
C ARG A 78 13.39 24.50 -9.74
N VAL A 79 14.38 23.86 -9.10
CA VAL A 79 14.63 23.95 -7.66
C VAL A 79 16.02 24.49 -7.40
N SER A 80 16.10 25.72 -6.95
CA SER A 80 17.33 26.50 -6.81
C SER A 80 17.83 26.50 -5.35
N ARG A 81 19.10 26.13 -5.12
CA ARG A 81 19.75 26.16 -3.80
C ARG A 81 21.17 26.72 -3.92
N GLY A 82 21.33 28.01 -3.60
CA GLY A 82 22.60 28.71 -3.80
C GLY A 82 22.93 28.80 -5.29
N SER A 83 24.14 28.42 -5.68
CA SER A 83 24.59 28.40 -7.08
C SER A 83 24.24 27.12 -7.86
N LYS A 84 23.44 26.21 -7.29
CA LYS A 84 23.01 24.96 -7.94
C LYS A 84 21.50 24.94 -8.14
N SER A 85 21.08 24.53 -9.32
CA SER A 85 19.70 24.18 -9.63
C SER A 85 19.57 22.68 -9.86
N TRP A 86 18.38 22.15 -9.60
CA TRP A 86 17.88 20.89 -10.14
C TRP A 86 16.70 21.23 -11.04
N THR A 87 16.63 20.66 -12.24
CA THR A 87 15.62 21.03 -13.25
C THR A 87 14.97 19.80 -13.85
N ALA A 88 13.64 19.84 -13.99
CA ALA A 88 12.85 18.80 -14.64
C ALA A 88 11.92 19.37 -15.71
N LEU A 89 11.84 18.72 -16.86
CA LEU A 89 10.75 18.93 -17.82
C LEU A 89 9.50 18.19 -17.35
N VAL A 90 8.33 18.74 -17.64
CA VAL A 90 7.02 18.17 -17.27
C VAL A 90 6.18 17.94 -18.53
N GLU A 91 5.60 16.75 -18.64
CA GLU A 91 4.61 16.37 -19.65
C GLU A 91 3.36 15.85 -18.96
N VAL A 92 2.18 16.27 -19.41
CA VAL A 92 0.90 16.05 -18.73
C VAL A 92 -0.15 15.53 -19.69
N LYS A 93 -0.95 14.56 -19.25
CA LYS A 93 -2.12 14.07 -19.99
C LYS A 93 -3.33 13.99 -19.06
N THR A 94 -4.53 14.33 -19.55
CA THR A 94 -5.79 14.21 -18.78
C THR A 94 -6.79 13.31 -19.50
N GLY A 95 -7.82 12.87 -18.78
CA GLY A 95 -8.82 11.93 -19.29
C GLY A 95 -8.18 10.63 -19.80
N PRO A 96 -8.57 10.13 -20.99
CA PRO A 96 -8.06 8.86 -21.55
C PRO A 96 -6.73 9.00 -22.30
N ASN A 97 -6.15 10.20 -22.41
CA ASN A 97 -4.95 10.43 -23.21
C ASN A 97 -3.72 9.70 -22.64
N GLN A 98 -2.88 9.16 -23.53
CA GLN A 98 -1.70 8.36 -23.17
C GLN A 98 -0.40 9.07 -23.52
N LEU A 99 0.65 8.77 -22.74
CA LEU A 99 2.01 9.31 -22.92
C LEU A 99 2.71 8.64 -24.12
N ALA A 100 3.02 9.42 -25.16
CA ALA A 100 3.62 8.92 -26.40
C ALA A 100 5.15 8.73 -26.31
N ALA A 101 5.65 7.54 -26.63
CA ALA A 101 7.06 7.19 -26.45
C ALA A 101 8.03 8.15 -27.17
N GLU A 102 7.73 8.52 -28.42
CA GLU A 102 8.51 9.48 -29.22
C GLU A 102 8.63 10.85 -28.54
N GLN A 103 7.52 11.39 -28.03
CA GLN A 103 7.47 12.68 -27.35
C GLN A 103 8.34 12.67 -26.07
N LEU A 104 8.22 11.62 -25.26
CA LEU A 104 9.05 11.42 -24.07
C LEU A 104 10.54 11.27 -24.42
N GLU A 105 10.84 10.52 -25.48
CA GLU A 105 12.19 10.33 -25.97
C GLU A 105 12.82 11.62 -26.52
N ASN A 106 12.03 12.52 -27.07
CA ASN A 106 12.48 13.85 -27.51
C ASN A 106 12.75 14.77 -26.30
N TYR A 107 11.88 14.77 -25.28
CA TYR A 107 12.13 15.53 -24.05
C TYR A 107 13.33 15.01 -23.25
N LEU A 108 13.61 13.70 -23.27
CA LEU A 108 14.83 13.14 -22.69
C LEU A 108 16.11 13.62 -23.41
N ASP A 109 16.06 13.79 -24.73
CA ASP A 109 17.19 14.36 -25.49
C ASP A 109 17.36 15.87 -25.20
N ILE A 110 16.27 16.64 -25.17
CA ILE A 110 16.28 18.07 -24.79
C ILE A 110 16.85 18.25 -23.38
N ALA A 111 16.36 17.48 -22.40
CA ALA A 111 16.86 17.53 -21.03
C ALA A 111 18.36 17.20 -20.96
N ARG A 112 18.82 16.20 -21.71
CA ARG A 112 20.24 15.83 -21.79
C ARG A 112 21.11 16.95 -22.38
N GLU A 113 20.62 17.63 -23.41
CA GLU A 113 21.34 18.71 -24.10
C GLU A 113 21.40 19.99 -23.29
N ASN A 114 20.37 20.28 -22.49
CA ASN A 114 20.34 21.44 -21.59
C ASN A 114 20.92 21.14 -20.18
N GLY A 115 21.32 19.89 -19.91
CA GLY A 115 21.89 19.48 -18.63
C GLY A 115 20.88 19.38 -17.48
N PHE A 116 19.60 19.17 -17.79
CA PHE A 116 18.54 18.96 -16.81
C PHE A 116 18.55 17.55 -16.23
N ASP A 117 18.08 17.41 -14.99
CA ASP A 117 18.15 16.19 -14.20
C ASP A 117 17.08 15.16 -14.58
N ALA A 118 15.88 15.61 -14.94
CA ALA A 118 14.71 14.75 -15.06
C ALA A 118 13.71 15.13 -16.17
N VAL A 119 12.91 14.15 -16.56
CA VAL A 119 11.59 14.31 -17.19
C VAL A 119 10.55 13.68 -16.26
N ILE A 120 9.51 14.43 -15.90
CA ILE A 120 8.40 13.98 -15.06
C ILE A 120 7.15 13.93 -15.93
N THR A 121 6.45 12.79 -15.93
CA THR A 121 5.17 12.66 -16.63
C THR A 121 4.01 12.52 -15.64
N ILE A 122 2.88 13.16 -15.96
CA ILE A 122 1.68 13.15 -15.11
C ILE A 122 0.47 12.72 -15.95
N SER A 123 -0.21 11.62 -15.59
CA SER A 123 -1.43 11.19 -16.31
C SER A 123 -2.38 10.34 -15.45
N ASN A 124 -3.48 9.86 -16.02
CA ASN A 124 -4.35 8.87 -15.36
C ASN A 124 -3.84 7.42 -15.46
N GLN A 125 -2.68 7.20 -16.08
CA GLN A 125 -2.05 5.88 -16.08
C GLN A 125 -1.54 5.58 -14.66
N ILE A 126 -1.86 4.40 -14.13
CA ILE A 126 -1.42 3.97 -12.80
C ILE A 126 -0.55 2.73 -12.99
N PRO A 127 0.78 2.82 -12.87
CA PRO A 127 1.67 1.67 -12.98
C PRO A 127 1.39 0.67 -11.85
N ALA A 128 1.46 -0.63 -12.14
CA ALA A 128 1.29 -1.69 -11.15
C ALA A 128 2.30 -1.58 -9.98
N VAL A 129 3.52 -1.10 -10.26
CA VAL A 129 4.61 -0.98 -9.29
C VAL A 129 5.07 0.48 -9.16
N ALA A 130 5.41 0.90 -7.94
CA ALA A 130 5.95 2.25 -7.70
C ALA A 130 7.29 2.46 -8.41
N GLY A 131 7.53 3.68 -8.89
CA GLY A 131 8.76 4.03 -9.62
C GLY A 131 8.85 3.52 -11.07
N GLN A 132 7.87 2.75 -11.56
CA GLN A 132 7.84 2.36 -12.97
C GLN A 132 7.14 3.39 -13.85
N HIS A 133 7.64 3.56 -15.07
CA HIS A 133 7.04 4.42 -16.08
C HIS A 133 6.07 3.60 -16.97
N PRO A 134 4.84 4.08 -17.25
CA PRO A 134 3.85 3.31 -18.01
C PRO A 134 4.21 3.14 -19.48
N THR A 135 4.86 4.14 -20.08
CA THR A 135 5.38 4.10 -21.46
C THR A 135 6.79 3.55 -21.49
N LYS A 136 7.08 2.63 -22.42
CA LYS A 136 8.44 2.12 -22.68
C LYS A 136 9.20 3.12 -23.57
N VAL A 137 10.45 3.39 -23.21
CA VAL A 137 11.39 4.25 -23.95
C VAL A 137 12.75 3.56 -24.07
N ASP A 138 13.62 4.01 -24.98
CA ASP A 138 15.00 3.53 -25.07
C ASP A 138 15.79 3.85 -23.79
N LYS A 139 16.14 2.78 -23.05
CA LYS A 139 16.95 2.82 -21.82
C LYS A 139 18.29 3.54 -22.00
N ARG A 140 18.81 3.68 -23.23
CA ARG A 140 20.05 4.43 -23.51
C ARG A 140 19.89 5.94 -23.25
N LYS A 141 18.69 6.51 -23.41
CA LYS A 141 18.42 7.93 -23.10
C LYS A 141 18.39 8.20 -21.59
N LEU A 142 18.04 7.19 -20.79
CA LEU A 142 17.94 7.27 -19.32
C LEU A 142 19.30 7.28 -18.57
N LYS A 143 20.43 7.37 -19.27
CA LYS A 143 21.78 7.31 -18.66
C LYS A 143 22.20 8.60 -17.93
N LYS A 144 21.66 9.75 -18.34
CA LYS A 144 21.99 11.07 -17.81
C LYS A 144 20.81 11.81 -17.20
N VAL A 145 19.60 11.51 -17.69
CA VAL A 145 18.34 12.14 -17.29
C VAL A 145 17.44 11.05 -16.72
N SER A 146 16.85 11.28 -15.55
CA SER A 146 15.87 10.37 -14.99
C SER A 146 14.50 10.54 -15.65
N LEU A 147 13.74 9.45 -15.77
CA LEU A 147 12.35 9.49 -16.22
C LEU A 147 11.45 9.02 -15.08
N HIS A 148 10.55 9.89 -14.65
CA HIS A 148 9.61 9.65 -13.56
C HIS A 148 8.17 9.73 -14.04
N HIS A 149 7.28 9.02 -13.36
CA HIS A 149 5.84 9.08 -13.59
C HIS A 149 5.09 9.21 -12.27
N VAL A 150 4.07 10.07 -12.26
CA VAL A 150 3.14 10.25 -11.16
C VAL A 150 1.72 10.21 -11.72
N SER A 151 0.85 9.37 -11.18
CA SER A 151 -0.56 9.46 -11.59
C SER A 151 -1.23 10.68 -10.95
N TRP A 152 -2.21 11.29 -11.61
CA TRP A 152 -2.99 12.38 -11.00
C TRP A 152 -3.62 11.99 -9.66
N SER A 153 -4.04 10.73 -9.51
CA SER A 153 -4.52 10.17 -8.25
C SER A 153 -3.45 10.15 -7.14
N GLN A 154 -2.17 10.04 -7.47
CA GLN A 154 -1.07 10.22 -6.51
C GLN A 154 -0.84 11.70 -6.18
N VAL A 155 -0.91 12.61 -7.17
CA VAL A 155 -0.79 14.06 -6.95
C VAL A 155 -1.84 14.52 -5.94
N LEU A 156 -3.10 14.13 -6.16
CA LEU A 156 -4.19 14.44 -5.25
C LEU A 156 -4.03 13.75 -3.88
N ALA A 157 -3.56 12.51 -3.84
CA ALA A 157 -3.31 11.83 -2.58
C ALA A 157 -2.26 12.55 -1.73
N GLU A 158 -1.15 12.97 -2.34
CA GLU A 158 -0.11 13.75 -1.66
C GLU A 158 -0.63 15.14 -1.25
N ALA A 159 -1.47 15.79 -2.06
CA ALA A 159 -2.08 17.08 -1.73
C ALA A 159 -3.01 16.98 -0.50
N VAL A 160 -3.92 16.00 -0.47
CA VAL A 160 -4.81 15.75 0.68
C VAL A 160 -4.01 15.34 1.92
N MET A 161 -3.03 14.46 1.77
CA MET A 161 -2.13 14.06 2.86
C MET A 161 -1.37 15.26 3.45
N GLN A 162 -0.89 16.17 2.59
CA GLN A 162 -0.20 17.37 3.04
C GLN A 162 -1.14 18.35 3.73
N LYS A 163 -2.35 18.59 3.19
CA LYS A 163 -3.31 19.54 3.75
C LYS A 163 -3.91 19.08 5.07
N GLU A 164 -4.48 17.87 5.11
CA GLU A 164 -5.33 17.43 6.24
C GLU A 164 -4.54 16.78 7.39
N PHE A 165 -3.39 16.16 7.11
CA PHE A 165 -2.70 15.31 8.10
C PHE A 165 -1.30 15.78 8.47
N ARG A 166 -0.53 16.34 7.52
CA ARG A 166 0.81 16.90 7.79
C ARG A 166 0.78 18.39 8.11
N GLY A 167 -0.24 19.09 7.63
CA GLY A 167 -0.42 20.54 7.77
C GLY A 167 0.42 21.37 6.78
N VAL A 168 0.02 22.63 6.63
CA VAL A 168 0.76 23.69 5.94
C VAL A 168 0.83 24.86 6.91
N ALA A 169 2.01 25.43 7.14
CA ALA A 169 2.22 26.40 8.22
C ALA A 169 1.52 27.75 7.96
N ASP A 170 1.33 28.08 6.68
CA ASP A 170 0.72 29.31 6.20
C ASP A 170 -0.77 29.06 5.84
N PRO A 171 -1.74 29.76 6.46
CA PRO A 171 -3.16 29.54 6.20
C PRO A 171 -3.61 29.86 4.77
N GLU A 172 -2.96 30.81 4.08
CA GLU A 172 -3.28 31.16 2.70
C GLU A 172 -2.78 30.09 1.74
N GLN A 173 -1.57 29.57 1.96
CA GLN A 173 -1.05 28.40 1.23
C GLN A 173 -1.89 27.14 1.49
N ALA A 174 -2.37 26.94 2.73
CA ALA A 174 -3.28 25.83 3.07
C ALA A 174 -4.62 25.94 2.31
N TRP A 175 -5.14 27.16 2.15
CA TRP A 175 -6.34 27.43 1.35
C TRP A 175 -6.11 27.21 -0.15
N ILE A 176 -4.99 27.70 -0.70
CA ILE A 176 -4.59 27.47 -2.11
C ILE A 176 -4.48 25.97 -2.42
N LEU A 177 -3.89 25.18 -1.51
CA LEU A 177 -3.82 23.73 -1.66
C LEU A 177 -5.21 23.07 -1.62
N GLY A 178 -6.12 23.58 -0.78
CA GLY A 178 -7.52 23.17 -0.75
C GLY A 178 -8.26 23.41 -2.07
N GLU A 179 -7.99 24.54 -2.72
CA GLU A 179 -8.56 24.85 -4.03
C GLU A 179 -8.01 23.96 -5.16
N LEU A 180 -6.74 23.55 -5.10
CA LEU A 180 -6.19 22.53 -5.99
C LEU A 180 -6.90 21.17 -5.80
N ILE A 181 -7.06 20.74 -4.55
CA ILE A 181 -7.77 19.49 -4.21
C ILE A 181 -9.18 19.53 -4.80
N ARG A 182 -9.94 20.60 -4.52
CA ARG A 182 -11.29 20.82 -5.03
C ARG A 182 -11.35 20.85 -6.56
N TYR A 183 -10.35 21.40 -7.22
CA TYR A 183 -10.22 21.37 -8.68
C TYR A 183 -9.99 19.95 -9.20
N LEU A 184 -9.00 19.22 -8.66
CA LEU A 184 -8.63 17.88 -9.13
C LEU A 184 -9.75 16.85 -8.92
N GLU A 185 -10.47 16.91 -7.80
CA GLU A 185 -11.62 16.04 -7.51
C GLU A 185 -12.82 16.26 -8.43
N HIS A 186 -12.98 17.47 -8.98
CA HIS A 186 -14.10 17.78 -9.83
C HIS A 186 -13.94 17.13 -11.22
N ARG A 187 -14.86 16.25 -11.63
CA ARG A 187 -14.79 15.46 -12.89
C ARG A 187 -14.32 16.21 -14.15
N LYS A 188 -14.63 17.51 -14.30
CA LYS A 188 -14.12 18.33 -15.43
C LYS A 188 -12.61 18.66 -15.38
N SER A 189 -11.87 18.20 -14.37
CA SER A 189 -10.40 18.23 -14.33
C SER A 189 -9.77 17.18 -15.25
N GLY A 190 -10.45 16.04 -15.45
CA GLY A 190 -9.88 14.86 -16.11
C GLY A 190 -8.73 14.21 -15.32
N ALA A 191 -8.64 14.42 -14.00
CA ALA A 191 -7.51 14.03 -13.15
C ALA A 191 -7.82 12.92 -12.11
N LEU A 192 -9.05 12.39 -12.05
CA LEU A 192 -9.45 11.39 -11.03
C LEU A 192 -9.87 10.04 -11.62
N GLU A 193 -9.56 9.79 -12.88
CA GLU A 193 -10.25 8.77 -13.67
C GLU A 193 -9.44 7.47 -13.76
N PHE A 194 -9.61 6.59 -12.77
CA PHE A 194 -9.54 5.16 -13.01
C PHE A 194 -10.95 4.67 -13.29
N ASP A 195 -11.39 4.79 -14.54
CA ASP A 195 -12.79 4.66 -14.93
C ASP A 195 -13.12 3.45 -15.81
N ASP A 196 -12.12 2.81 -16.42
CA ASP A 196 -12.28 1.73 -17.39
C ASP A 196 -11.30 0.54 -17.17
N MET A 197 -11.74 -0.70 -17.35
CA MET A 197 -10.90 -1.91 -17.22
C MET A 197 -10.08 -2.29 -18.47
N GLY A 198 -10.08 -1.46 -19.51
CA GLY A 198 -9.35 -1.71 -20.76
C GLY A 198 -10.20 -2.46 -21.80
N GLU A 199 -9.91 -2.28 -23.08
CA GLU A 199 -10.74 -2.78 -24.18
C GLU A 199 -10.90 -4.31 -24.14
N SER A 200 -9.83 -5.00 -23.74
CA SER A 200 -9.81 -6.46 -23.57
C SER A 200 -10.69 -7.01 -22.45
N TRP A 201 -11.17 -6.17 -21.52
CA TRP A 201 -11.91 -6.61 -20.31
C TRP A 201 -13.07 -7.55 -20.62
N VAL A 202 -13.94 -7.17 -21.56
CA VAL A 202 -15.17 -7.91 -21.86
C VAL A 202 -14.84 -9.28 -22.43
N GLY A 203 -13.92 -9.34 -23.40
CA GLY A 203 -13.48 -10.59 -24.00
C GLY A 203 -12.83 -11.53 -22.98
N VAL A 204 -11.86 -11.04 -22.20
CA VAL A 204 -11.18 -11.84 -21.16
C VAL A 204 -12.17 -12.34 -20.11
N ARG A 205 -13.10 -11.50 -19.63
CA ARG A 205 -14.15 -11.89 -18.67
C ARG A 205 -15.02 -13.02 -19.23
N ASP A 206 -15.45 -12.92 -20.48
CA ASP A 206 -16.34 -13.91 -21.10
C ASP A 206 -15.59 -15.22 -21.41
N GLN A 207 -14.30 -15.16 -21.72
CA GLN A 207 -13.43 -16.34 -21.79
C GLN A 207 -13.22 -17.01 -20.42
N VAL A 208 -13.13 -16.25 -19.32
CA VAL A 208 -13.05 -16.80 -17.95
C VAL A 208 -14.36 -17.51 -17.57
N ALA A 209 -15.50 -16.88 -17.84
CA ALA A 209 -16.83 -17.41 -17.55
C ALA A 209 -17.13 -18.69 -18.35
N THR A 210 -16.66 -18.78 -19.60
CA THR A 210 -16.77 -19.99 -20.44
C THR A 210 -15.68 -21.04 -20.19
N GLY A 211 -14.68 -20.75 -19.35
CA GLY A 211 -13.55 -21.66 -19.09
C GLY A 211 -12.59 -21.82 -20.27
N THR A 212 -12.57 -20.87 -21.21
CA THR A 212 -11.78 -20.95 -22.46
C THR A 212 -10.49 -20.13 -22.45
N LEU A 213 -10.30 -19.22 -21.48
CA LEU A 213 -9.13 -18.33 -21.39
C LEU A 213 -7.81 -19.11 -21.25
N ARG A 214 -6.81 -18.72 -22.04
CA ARG A 214 -5.44 -19.23 -21.98
C ARG A 214 -4.45 -18.11 -21.65
N THR A 215 -3.33 -18.46 -21.03
CA THR A 215 -2.24 -17.49 -20.72
C THR A 215 -1.59 -16.87 -21.96
N SER A 216 -1.80 -17.47 -23.13
CA SER A 216 -1.36 -16.96 -24.44
C SER A 216 -2.32 -15.96 -25.08
N ASP A 217 -3.52 -15.78 -24.54
CA ASP A 217 -4.56 -15.01 -25.21
C ASP A 217 -4.27 -13.50 -25.15
N LYS A 218 -4.57 -12.81 -26.25
CA LYS A 218 -4.40 -11.36 -26.34
C LYS A 218 -5.30 -10.67 -25.31
N GLY A 219 -4.78 -9.61 -24.68
CA GLY A 219 -5.53 -8.81 -23.71
C GLY A 219 -5.44 -9.26 -22.25
N ILE A 220 -5.02 -10.49 -21.95
CA ILE A 220 -4.84 -10.93 -20.55
C ILE A 220 -3.84 -10.03 -19.80
N ALA A 221 -2.74 -9.64 -20.47
CA ALA A 221 -1.72 -8.75 -19.93
C ALA A 221 -2.23 -7.32 -19.64
N GLU A 222 -3.22 -6.84 -20.40
CA GLU A 222 -3.88 -5.56 -20.17
C GLU A 222 -4.78 -5.64 -18.92
N VAL A 223 -5.62 -6.68 -18.84
CA VAL A 223 -6.58 -6.86 -17.74
C VAL A 223 -5.88 -7.04 -16.40
N VAL A 224 -4.81 -7.84 -16.32
CA VAL A 224 -4.04 -7.99 -15.06
C VAL A 224 -3.34 -6.69 -14.65
N ALA A 225 -2.84 -5.91 -15.62
CA ALA A 225 -2.23 -4.61 -15.35
C ALA A 225 -3.28 -3.58 -14.88
N ARG A 226 -4.49 -3.56 -15.46
CA ARG A 226 -5.61 -2.72 -14.97
C ARG A 226 -6.08 -3.17 -13.59
N PHE A 227 -6.02 -4.45 -13.24
CA PHE A 227 -6.35 -4.93 -11.89
C PHE A 227 -5.33 -4.46 -10.83
N ASP A 228 -4.02 -4.58 -11.07
CA ASP A 228 -3.02 -4.04 -10.13
C ASP A 228 -3.11 -2.51 -10.04
N ALA A 229 -3.39 -1.82 -11.15
CA ALA A 229 -3.67 -0.39 -11.18
C ALA A 229 -4.90 -0.02 -10.32
N LEU A 230 -5.95 -0.83 -10.35
CA LEU A 230 -7.14 -0.68 -9.50
C LEU A 230 -6.81 -0.88 -8.01
N LEU A 231 -6.01 -1.89 -7.66
CA LEU A 231 -5.57 -2.08 -6.26
C LEU A 231 -4.73 -0.91 -5.76
N ARG A 232 -3.88 -0.33 -6.61
CA ARG A 232 -3.13 0.90 -6.29
C ARG A 232 -4.03 2.12 -6.18
N PHE A 233 -5.06 2.25 -7.03
CA PHE A 233 -6.06 3.30 -6.92
C PHE A 233 -6.85 3.17 -5.60
N ALA A 234 -7.31 1.97 -5.24
CA ALA A 234 -7.96 1.68 -3.97
C ALA A 234 -7.06 2.04 -2.77
N SER A 235 -5.78 1.69 -2.83
CA SER A 235 -4.79 2.03 -1.80
C SER A 235 -4.64 3.55 -1.63
N LEU A 236 -4.57 4.31 -2.73
CA LEU A 236 -4.51 5.78 -2.70
C LEU A 236 -5.83 6.40 -2.18
N GLN A 237 -6.98 5.83 -2.54
CA GLN A 237 -8.28 6.27 -2.04
C GLN A 237 -8.38 6.10 -0.52
N LEU A 238 -8.09 4.90 -0.03
CA LEU A 238 -8.14 4.58 1.39
C LEU A 238 -7.07 5.35 2.19
N GLY A 239 -5.84 5.47 1.68
CA GLY A 239 -4.78 6.24 2.34
C GLY A 239 -5.14 7.70 2.61
N ARG A 240 -5.86 8.36 1.67
CA ARG A 240 -6.39 9.72 1.86
C ARG A 240 -7.46 9.80 2.95
N GLN A 241 -8.32 8.79 3.06
CA GLN A 241 -9.36 8.75 4.11
C GLN A 241 -8.75 8.49 5.50
N LEU A 242 -7.69 7.68 5.57
CA LEU A 242 -7.06 7.26 6.83
C LEU A 242 -5.91 8.15 7.30
N GLY A 243 -5.39 9.04 6.45
CA GLY A 243 -4.26 9.90 6.79
C GLY A 243 -2.94 9.15 6.92
N THR A 244 -2.78 8.02 6.24
CA THR A 244 -1.59 7.15 6.36
C THR A 244 -1.22 6.49 5.03
N GLU A 245 0.02 6.00 4.94
CA GLU A 245 0.53 5.38 3.72
C GLU A 245 -0.01 3.95 3.54
N VAL A 246 -1.04 3.82 2.72
CA VAL A 246 -1.63 2.54 2.31
C VAL A 246 -1.07 2.13 0.95
N VAL A 247 -0.59 0.88 0.82
CA VAL A 247 0.07 0.39 -0.41
C VAL A 247 -0.31 -1.05 -0.76
N PRO A 248 -0.32 -1.44 -2.04
CA PRO A 248 -0.38 -2.85 -2.43
C PRO A 248 0.83 -3.64 -1.88
N VAL A 249 0.56 -4.88 -1.47
CA VAL A 249 1.58 -5.84 -1.03
C VAL A 249 2.12 -6.58 -2.25
N LEU A 250 3.43 -6.50 -2.44
CA LEU A 250 4.18 -7.27 -3.45
C LEU A 250 5.29 -8.04 -2.74
N SER A 251 5.59 -9.26 -3.19
CA SER A 251 6.82 -9.94 -2.76
C SER A 251 8.05 -9.19 -3.27
N ARG A 252 9.21 -9.42 -2.65
CA ARG A 252 10.49 -8.83 -3.11
C ARG A 252 10.79 -9.13 -4.58
N LYS A 253 10.35 -10.29 -5.08
CA LYS A 253 10.53 -10.70 -6.48
C LYS A 253 9.61 -9.92 -7.42
N GLU A 254 8.33 -9.77 -7.06
CA GLU A 254 7.36 -9.00 -7.85
C GLU A 254 7.66 -7.49 -7.86
N ALA A 255 8.16 -6.94 -6.76
CA ALA A 255 8.59 -5.55 -6.70
C ALA A 255 9.84 -5.28 -7.56
N ALA A 256 10.75 -6.25 -7.67
CA ALA A 256 11.94 -6.16 -8.52
C ALA A 256 11.61 -6.43 -10.01
N ASP A 257 10.66 -7.31 -10.31
CA ASP A 257 10.21 -7.64 -11.65
C ASP A 257 8.68 -7.83 -11.72
N PRO A 258 7.92 -6.81 -12.16
CA PRO A 258 6.48 -6.91 -12.32
C PRO A 258 6.02 -7.86 -13.42
N VAL A 259 6.90 -8.33 -14.31
CA VAL A 259 6.52 -9.39 -15.25
C VAL A 259 6.16 -10.66 -14.47
N VAL A 260 6.83 -10.93 -13.34
CA VAL A 260 6.50 -12.03 -12.43
C VAL A 260 5.09 -11.85 -11.83
N ARG A 261 4.74 -10.63 -11.39
CA ARG A 261 3.42 -10.30 -10.85
C ARG A 261 2.32 -10.49 -11.90
N ALA A 262 2.52 -9.94 -13.09
CA ALA A 262 1.56 -10.08 -14.20
C ALA A 262 1.39 -11.55 -14.63
N GLN A 263 2.47 -12.33 -14.66
CA GLN A 263 2.41 -13.77 -14.94
C GLN A 263 1.65 -14.54 -13.86
N ALA A 264 1.88 -14.25 -12.57
CA ALA A 264 1.17 -14.89 -11.48
C ALA A 264 -0.34 -14.60 -11.52
N LEU A 265 -0.72 -13.34 -11.75
CA LEU A 265 -2.13 -12.95 -11.96
C LEU A 265 -2.75 -13.63 -13.18
N ALA A 266 -2.04 -13.68 -14.32
CA ALA A 266 -2.53 -14.34 -15.52
C ALA A 266 -2.74 -15.84 -15.32
N GLN A 267 -1.82 -16.51 -14.60
CA GLN A 267 -1.95 -17.93 -14.23
C GLN A 267 -3.13 -18.17 -13.30
N SER A 268 -3.30 -17.34 -12.26
CA SER A 268 -4.48 -17.39 -11.36
C SER A 268 -5.78 -17.24 -12.15
N LEU A 269 -5.88 -16.22 -13.01
CA LEU A 269 -7.07 -15.94 -13.79
C LEU A 269 -7.46 -17.08 -14.75
N CYS A 270 -6.48 -17.74 -15.38
CA CYS A 270 -6.74 -18.92 -16.21
C CYS A 270 -7.15 -20.15 -15.37
N ALA A 271 -6.43 -20.42 -14.28
CA ALA A 271 -6.64 -21.62 -13.47
C ALA A 271 -7.95 -21.55 -12.67
N THR A 272 -8.11 -20.54 -11.82
CA THR A 272 -9.24 -20.41 -10.88
C THR A 272 -10.33 -19.48 -11.39
N GLY A 273 -10.00 -18.51 -12.25
CA GLY A 273 -10.90 -17.42 -12.60
C GLY A 273 -10.76 -16.20 -11.69
N GLU A 274 -9.76 -16.19 -10.80
CA GLU A 274 -9.57 -15.17 -9.78
C GLU A 274 -8.45 -14.19 -10.12
N LEU A 275 -8.73 -12.91 -9.90
CA LEU A 275 -7.73 -11.84 -9.76
C LEU A 275 -7.61 -11.49 -8.27
N SER A 276 -6.41 -11.58 -7.71
CA SER A 276 -6.20 -11.34 -6.28
C SER A 276 -4.96 -10.52 -5.95
N GLY A 277 -5.03 -9.77 -4.86
CA GLY A 277 -3.92 -9.01 -4.31
C GLY A 277 -4.22 -8.57 -2.88
N ALA A 278 -3.23 -8.04 -2.20
CA ALA A 278 -3.38 -7.58 -0.82
C ALA A 278 -2.94 -6.13 -0.67
N ILE A 279 -3.50 -5.45 0.32
CA ILE A 279 -3.24 -4.05 0.66
C ILE A 279 -2.70 -4.02 2.09
N ARG A 280 -1.52 -3.40 2.26
CA ARG A 280 -0.94 -3.09 3.56
C ARG A 280 -1.52 -1.77 4.02
N ILE A 281 -2.19 -1.81 5.16
CA ILE A 281 -2.62 -0.64 5.92
C ILE A 281 -1.75 -0.63 7.19
N PRO A 282 -1.13 0.50 7.56
CA PRO A 282 -0.40 0.61 8.82
C PRO A 282 -1.30 0.32 10.03
N ASP A 283 -0.72 -0.27 11.07
CA ASP A 283 -1.34 -0.51 12.38
C ASP A 283 -2.62 -1.40 12.40
N THR A 284 -2.94 -2.09 11.30
CA THR A 284 -3.99 -3.12 11.25
C THR A 284 -3.45 -4.50 11.67
N VAL A 285 -4.37 -5.40 12.05
CA VAL A 285 -4.06 -6.77 12.51
C VAL A 285 -3.47 -7.69 11.44
N GLY A 286 -3.59 -7.30 10.17
CA GLY A 286 -3.18 -8.05 9.00
C GLY A 286 -3.43 -7.25 7.72
N HIS A 287 -3.05 -7.81 6.58
CA HIS A 287 -3.30 -7.21 5.27
C HIS A 287 -4.75 -7.42 4.82
N LEU A 288 -5.33 -6.42 4.15
CA LEU A 288 -6.63 -6.55 3.50
C LEU A 288 -6.41 -7.26 2.15
N VAL A 289 -6.85 -8.51 2.02
CA VAL A 289 -6.74 -9.30 0.79
C VAL A 289 -8.03 -9.15 -0.01
N VAL A 290 -7.91 -8.74 -1.27
CA VAL A 290 -9.00 -8.58 -2.23
C VAL A 290 -8.91 -9.69 -3.26
N THR A 291 -9.98 -10.47 -3.44
CA THR A 291 -10.13 -11.47 -4.50
C THR A 291 -11.38 -11.15 -5.31
N ALA A 292 -11.22 -10.90 -6.60
CA ALA A 292 -12.32 -10.86 -7.57
C ALA A 292 -12.38 -12.19 -8.33
N ASP A 293 -13.40 -12.99 -8.03
CA ASP A 293 -13.72 -14.24 -8.72
C ASP A 293 -14.70 -13.92 -9.87
N LEU A 294 -14.19 -13.97 -11.10
CA LEU A 294 -14.96 -13.67 -12.31
C LEU A 294 -15.87 -14.83 -12.73
N ARG A 295 -15.63 -16.07 -12.25
CA ARG A 295 -16.50 -17.23 -12.51
C ARG A 295 -17.71 -17.24 -11.58
N ALA A 296 -17.50 -16.99 -10.29
CA ALA A 296 -18.59 -16.89 -9.31
C ALA A 296 -19.32 -15.53 -9.34
N GLY A 297 -18.77 -14.53 -10.03
CA GLY A 297 -19.33 -13.18 -10.07
C GLY A 297 -19.29 -12.48 -8.71
N LYS A 298 -18.21 -12.68 -7.95
CA LYS A 298 -18.07 -12.24 -6.56
C LYS A 298 -16.76 -11.51 -6.32
N VAL A 299 -16.81 -10.47 -5.48
CA VAL A 299 -15.61 -9.91 -4.83
C VAL A 299 -15.64 -10.30 -3.37
N THR A 300 -14.51 -10.76 -2.84
CA THR A 300 -14.31 -11.07 -1.43
C THR A 300 -13.14 -10.26 -0.90
N CYS A 301 -13.39 -9.48 0.15
CA CYS A 301 -12.33 -8.88 0.96
C CYS A 301 -12.17 -9.73 2.22
N HIS A 302 -10.93 -10.03 2.61
CA HIS A 302 -10.65 -10.77 3.84
C HIS A 302 -9.40 -10.29 4.57
N VAL A 303 -9.29 -10.63 5.85
CA VAL A 303 -8.08 -10.49 6.67
C VAL A 303 -7.87 -11.77 7.49
N ASP A 304 -6.61 -12.15 7.66
CA ASP A 304 -6.20 -13.18 8.61
C ASP A 304 -5.73 -12.52 9.92
N VAL A 305 -6.22 -13.04 11.05
CA VAL A 305 -6.00 -12.51 12.41
C VAL A 305 -5.45 -13.61 13.29
N ASP A 306 -4.29 -13.38 13.92
CA ASP A 306 -3.76 -14.31 14.92
C ASP A 306 -4.71 -14.44 16.12
N ALA A 307 -4.96 -15.66 16.57
CA ALA A 307 -5.77 -15.92 17.75
C ALA A 307 -4.97 -15.59 19.03
N PRO A 308 -5.64 -15.23 20.14
CA PRO A 308 -5.00 -15.10 21.44
C PRO A 308 -4.20 -16.37 21.79
N ARG A 309 -2.96 -16.22 22.26
CA ARG A 309 -2.10 -17.38 22.60
C ARG A 309 -2.50 -18.08 23.90
N GLU A 310 -3.47 -17.51 24.63
CA GLU A 310 -3.95 -18.00 25.92
C GLU A 310 -5.46 -18.25 25.89
N GLY A 311 -5.93 -19.10 26.80
CA GLY A 311 -7.35 -19.46 26.94
C GLY A 311 -7.81 -20.58 26.02
N ARG A 312 -8.99 -21.13 26.35
CA ARG A 312 -9.65 -22.25 25.64
C ARG A 312 -10.09 -21.81 24.23
N PRO A 313 -10.26 -22.73 23.25
CA PRO A 313 -10.69 -22.38 21.89
C PRO A 313 -11.92 -21.45 21.84
N THR A 314 -13.00 -21.79 22.58
CA THR A 314 -14.21 -20.96 22.66
C THR A 314 -13.96 -19.57 23.27
N THR A 315 -12.96 -19.43 24.15
CA THR A 315 -12.54 -18.12 24.69
C THR A 315 -11.88 -17.27 23.60
N ARG A 316 -11.09 -17.88 22.71
CA ARG A 316 -10.46 -17.22 21.56
C ARG A 316 -11.51 -16.76 20.54
N VAL A 317 -12.54 -17.58 20.25
CA VAL A 317 -13.69 -17.17 19.42
C VAL A 317 -14.44 -16.00 20.06
N ASN A 318 -14.76 -16.08 21.35
CA ASN A 318 -15.42 -14.98 22.07
C ASN A 318 -14.58 -13.69 22.11
N TRP A 319 -13.25 -13.76 22.07
CA TRP A 319 -12.39 -12.57 21.96
C TRP A 319 -12.56 -11.88 20.58
N LEU A 320 -12.70 -12.66 19.51
CA LEU A 320 -12.94 -12.15 18.16
C LEU A 320 -14.33 -11.50 18.04
N VAL A 321 -15.38 -12.22 18.46
CA VAL A 321 -16.79 -11.75 18.38
C VAL A 321 -17.01 -10.44 19.13
N ARG A 322 -16.31 -10.21 20.27
CA ARG A 322 -16.41 -8.96 21.03
C ARG A 322 -15.88 -7.72 20.31
N GLN A 323 -15.04 -7.88 19.30
CA GLN A 323 -14.54 -6.78 18.45
C GLN A 323 -15.52 -6.52 17.30
N LEU A 324 -16.09 -7.58 16.75
CA LEU A 324 -17.03 -7.59 15.62
C LEU A 324 -18.48 -7.25 16.01
N LYS A 325 -18.71 -6.27 16.89
CA LYS A 325 -20.07 -5.91 17.33
C LYS A 325 -20.91 -5.27 16.23
N ASN A 326 -20.28 -4.46 15.38
CA ASN A 326 -20.94 -3.68 14.34
C ASN A 326 -20.74 -4.27 12.93
N ALA A 327 -19.92 -5.31 12.80
CA ALA A 327 -19.72 -6.01 11.52
C ALA A 327 -21.02 -6.68 11.03
N PRO A 328 -21.24 -6.82 9.72
CA PRO A 328 -22.42 -7.49 9.17
C PRO A 328 -22.53 -8.95 9.62
N ASP A 329 -23.74 -9.42 9.92
CA ASP A 329 -24.02 -10.83 10.23
C ASP A 329 -23.60 -11.79 9.11
N ALA A 330 -23.58 -11.31 7.86
CA ALA A 330 -23.13 -12.04 6.68
C ALA A 330 -21.59 -12.16 6.56
N THR A 331 -20.81 -11.53 7.45
CA THR A 331 -19.35 -11.72 7.49
C THR A 331 -19.06 -13.18 7.81
N ARG A 332 -18.28 -13.86 6.97
CA ARG A 332 -17.84 -15.22 7.20
C ARG A 332 -16.65 -15.22 8.16
N VAL A 333 -16.71 -16.08 9.17
CA VAL A 333 -15.63 -16.34 10.12
C VAL A 333 -15.13 -17.76 9.90
N GLU A 334 -13.84 -17.90 9.57
CA GLU A 334 -13.18 -19.20 9.42
C GLU A 334 -12.13 -19.37 10.52
N ALA A 335 -11.98 -20.57 11.07
CA ALA A 335 -11.08 -20.89 12.17
C ALA A 335 -10.01 -21.89 11.75
N PHE A 336 -8.74 -21.58 12.01
CA PHE A 336 -7.58 -22.36 11.58
C PHE A 336 -6.88 -22.98 12.80
N VAL A 337 -6.66 -24.29 12.74
CA VAL A 337 -6.00 -25.08 13.78
C VAL A 337 -4.48 -25.14 13.54
N ALA A 338 -3.69 -25.10 14.61
CA ALA A 338 -2.24 -25.30 14.54
C ALA A 338 -1.88 -26.63 13.84
N HIS A 339 -0.95 -26.58 12.88
CA HIS A 339 -0.48 -27.72 12.08
C HIS A 339 -1.53 -28.41 11.17
N ALA A 340 -2.77 -27.91 11.11
CA ALA A 340 -3.76 -28.36 10.14
C ALA A 340 -3.54 -27.73 8.75
N ARG A 341 -4.10 -28.35 7.71
CA ARG A 341 -4.17 -27.78 6.34
C ARG A 341 -5.56 -27.19 6.11
N GLY A 342 -5.61 -25.92 5.73
CA GLY A 342 -6.86 -25.22 5.43
C GLY A 342 -7.66 -24.80 6.66
N SER A 343 -8.85 -24.25 6.41
CA SER A 343 -9.82 -23.91 7.46
C SER A 343 -10.35 -25.20 8.11
N HIS A 344 -10.51 -25.19 9.44
CA HIS A 344 -11.06 -26.30 10.19
C HIS A 344 -12.57 -26.17 10.41
N ALA A 345 -13.07 -24.95 10.55
CA ALA A 345 -14.50 -24.63 10.67
C ALA A 345 -14.78 -23.27 10.05
N ALA A 346 -15.96 -23.09 9.46
CA ALA A 346 -16.38 -21.82 8.87
C ALA A 346 -17.89 -21.60 9.05
N GLU A 347 -18.27 -20.41 9.53
CA GLU A 347 -19.65 -20.03 9.84
C GLU A 347 -19.91 -18.55 9.51
N LEU A 348 -21.19 -18.17 9.45
CA LEU A 348 -21.57 -16.75 9.39
C LEU A 348 -21.51 -16.12 10.79
N LEU A 349 -21.17 -14.82 10.86
CA LEU A 349 -21.01 -14.10 12.12
C LEU A 349 -22.30 -14.12 12.98
N SER A 350 -23.49 -14.16 12.38
CA SER A 350 -24.74 -14.42 13.11
C SER A 350 -24.69 -15.73 13.90
N THR A 351 -24.41 -16.86 13.25
CA THR A 351 -24.28 -18.18 13.89
C THR A 351 -23.22 -18.16 15.00
N VAL A 352 -22.09 -17.48 14.76
CA VAL A 352 -20.98 -17.40 15.73
C VAL A 352 -21.29 -16.48 16.92
N ARG A 353 -22.12 -15.44 16.74
CA ARG A 353 -22.63 -14.58 17.83
C ARG A 353 -23.58 -15.35 18.75
N GLU A 354 -24.48 -16.14 18.18
CA GLU A 354 -25.43 -16.97 18.93
C GLU A 354 -24.75 -18.17 19.62
N ASN A 355 -23.85 -18.86 18.90
CA ASN A 355 -23.14 -20.03 19.38
C ASN A 355 -21.64 -19.98 19.02
N PRO A 356 -20.78 -19.36 19.85
CA PRO A 356 -19.32 -19.33 19.64
C PRO A 356 -18.63 -20.70 19.62
N ALA A 357 -19.31 -21.80 19.99
CA ALA A 357 -18.74 -23.14 19.93
C ALA A 357 -18.85 -23.79 18.53
N SER A 358 -19.63 -23.22 17.60
CA SER A 358 -19.76 -23.72 16.22
C SER A 358 -18.41 -23.79 15.47
N LEU A 359 -17.48 -22.89 15.79
CA LEU A 359 -16.13 -22.85 15.23
C LEU A 359 -15.13 -23.78 15.95
N VAL A 360 -15.57 -24.60 16.92
CA VAL A 360 -14.71 -25.48 17.73
C VAL A 360 -15.18 -26.94 17.58
N LEU A 361 -14.77 -27.58 16.48
CA LEU A 361 -15.10 -28.99 16.21
C LEU A 361 -14.38 -29.96 17.16
N ASP A 362 -13.12 -29.65 17.52
CA ASP A 362 -12.32 -30.42 18.47
C ASP A 362 -11.73 -29.48 19.53
N PRO A 363 -12.25 -29.47 20.78
CA PRO A 363 -11.74 -28.64 21.87
C PRO A 363 -10.30 -28.92 22.30
N THR A 364 -9.70 -30.04 21.88
CA THR A 364 -8.29 -30.36 22.17
C THR A 364 -7.32 -29.67 21.20
N LYS A 365 -7.82 -29.14 20.08
CA LYS A 365 -7.00 -28.45 19.07
C LYS A 365 -6.85 -26.97 19.40
N GLU A 366 -5.62 -26.49 19.25
CA GLU A 366 -5.34 -25.06 19.38
C GLU A 366 -5.76 -24.30 18.12
N LEU A 367 -6.68 -23.34 18.28
CA LEU A 367 -6.96 -22.33 17.25
C LEU A 367 -5.79 -21.34 17.18
N ARG A 368 -5.14 -21.32 16.02
CA ARG A 368 -3.98 -20.47 15.71
C ARG A 368 -4.38 -19.10 15.18
N SER A 369 -5.34 -19.07 14.27
CA SER A 369 -5.78 -17.85 13.59
C SER A 369 -7.22 -17.96 13.13
N PHE A 370 -7.79 -16.81 12.77
CA PHE A 370 -9.11 -16.67 12.17
C PHE A 370 -9.00 -15.93 10.84
N ARG A 371 -9.85 -16.27 9.87
CA ARG A 371 -10.09 -15.44 8.69
C ARG A 371 -11.46 -14.79 8.79
N LEU A 372 -11.51 -13.49 8.56
CA LEU A 372 -12.74 -12.73 8.45
C LEU A 372 -12.91 -12.32 7.00
N ALA A 373 -14.04 -12.65 6.39
CA ALA A 373 -14.28 -12.39 4.97
C ALA A 373 -15.69 -11.84 4.72
N SER A 374 -15.79 -10.73 4.00
CA SER A 374 -17.04 -10.23 3.44
C SER A 374 -17.04 -10.43 1.93
N THR A 375 -18.16 -10.93 1.40
CA THR A 375 -18.32 -11.26 -0.01
C THR A 375 -19.55 -10.54 -0.57
N SER A 376 -19.37 -9.83 -1.69
CA SER A 376 -20.45 -9.10 -2.38
C SER A 376 -20.48 -9.45 -3.88
N THR A 377 -21.53 -9.02 -4.58
CA THR A 377 -21.68 -9.24 -6.03
C THR A 377 -20.69 -8.39 -6.82
N LEU A 378 -19.90 -9.03 -7.68
CA LEU A 378 -18.99 -8.36 -8.60
C LEU A 378 -19.78 -7.72 -9.74
N GLY A 379 -19.51 -6.44 -10.04
CA GLY A 379 -20.05 -5.82 -11.23
C GLY A 379 -19.34 -6.31 -12.50
N THR A 380 -20.07 -6.41 -13.60
CA THR A 380 -19.54 -6.96 -14.86
C THR A 380 -19.18 -5.89 -15.89
N LYS A 381 -19.68 -4.65 -15.73
CA LYS A 381 -19.43 -3.55 -16.66
C LYS A 381 -17.98 -3.07 -16.55
N ARG A 382 -17.40 -2.74 -17.71
CA ARG A 382 -16.02 -2.27 -17.89
C ARG A 382 -15.77 -0.88 -17.27
N GLY A 383 -16.72 0.03 -17.48
CA GLY A 383 -16.67 1.42 -17.01
C GLY A 383 -17.22 1.60 -15.59
N ARG A 384 -17.20 2.83 -15.07
CA ARG A 384 -17.81 3.24 -13.78
C ARG A 384 -19.35 3.23 -13.77
N GLY A 385 -19.92 3.33 -12.57
CA GLY A 385 -21.36 3.45 -12.30
C GLY A 385 -22.01 2.14 -11.86
N ARG A 386 -23.34 2.17 -11.61
CA ARG A 386 -24.10 1.03 -11.07
C ARG A 386 -23.85 -0.28 -11.87
N GLY A 387 -23.28 -1.28 -11.20
CA GLY A 387 -22.94 -2.59 -11.77
C GLY A 387 -21.57 -2.66 -12.46
N SER A 388 -20.66 -1.71 -12.19
CA SER A 388 -19.26 -1.73 -12.63
C SER A 388 -18.41 -2.72 -11.82
N PHE A 389 -17.43 -3.31 -12.48
CA PHE A 389 -16.37 -4.05 -11.80
C PHE A 389 -15.62 -3.15 -10.81
N ILE A 390 -15.22 -1.97 -11.30
CA ILE A 390 -14.38 -1.01 -10.57
C ILE A 390 -15.03 -0.55 -9.26
N ASP A 391 -16.29 -0.10 -9.29
CA ASP A 391 -16.94 0.39 -8.06
C ASP A 391 -17.28 -0.79 -7.13
N SER A 392 -17.60 -1.98 -7.64
CA SER A 392 -17.82 -3.15 -6.77
C SER A 392 -16.58 -3.53 -5.94
N VAL A 393 -15.38 -3.42 -6.54
CA VAL A 393 -14.11 -3.65 -5.84
C VAL A 393 -13.83 -2.53 -4.84
N LEU A 394 -13.97 -1.26 -5.23
CA LEU A 394 -13.68 -0.13 -4.36
C LEU A 394 -14.64 -0.04 -3.16
N THR A 395 -15.94 -0.21 -3.40
CA THR A 395 -16.95 -0.28 -2.33
C THR A 395 -16.65 -1.44 -1.38
N SER A 396 -16.29 -2.62 -1.89
CA SER A 396 -15.96 -3.76 -1.02
C SER A 396 -14.70 -3.55 -0.17
N VAL A 397 -13.72 -2.78 -0.66
CA VAL A 397 -12.52 -2.40 0.11
C VAL A 397 -12.87 -1.41 1.21
N ASP A 398 -13.58 -0.33 0.86
CA ASP A 398 -13.96 0.73 1.81
C ASP A 398 -14.92 0.18 2.89
N ASP A 399 -15.96 -0.57 2.51
CA ASP A 399 -16.93 -1.20 3.43
C ASP A 399 -16.23 -2.21 4.36
N PHE A 400 -15.40 -3.12 3.82
CA PHE A 400 -14.70 -4.12 4.65
C PHE A 400 -13.69 -3.46 5.60
N TYR A 401 -13.07 -2.35 5.22
CA TYR A 401 -12.25 -1.58 6.13
C TYR A 401 -13.09 -0.98 7.27
N ALA A 402 -14.16 -0.26 6.93
CA ALA A 402 -14.98 0.47 7.89
C ALA A 402 -15.71 -0.45 8.88
N GLU A 403 -16.30 -1.54 8.39
CA GLU A 403 -17.20 -2.39 9.18
C GLU A 403 -16.49 -3.56 9.87
N VAL A 404 -15.35 -4.02 9.32
CA VAL A 404 -14.62 -5.20 9.83
C VAL A 404 -13.20 -4.80 10.27
N LEU A 405 -12.29 -4.53 9.33
CA LEU A 405 -10.85 -4.49 9.61
C LEU A 405 -10.43 -3.38 10.59
N GLY A 406 -10.96 -2.16 10.44
CA GLY A 406 -10.60 -1.01 11.30
C GLY A 406 -11.02 -1.18 12.77
N THR A 407 -11.98 -2.07 13.05
CA THR A 407 -12.45 -2.37 14.42
C THR A 407 -11.53 -3.34 15.17
N LEU A 408 -10.71 -4.12 14.46
CA LEU A 408 -9.89 -5.18 15.02
C LEU A 408 -8.66 -4.63 15.75
N ARG A 409 -8.22 -5.34 16.79
CA ARG A 409 -6.98 -5.08 17.52
C ARG A 409 -6.20 -6.37 17.66
N ALA A 410 -4.89 -6.30 17.48
CA ALA A 410 -4.03 -7.47 17.63
C ALA A 410 -4.05 -7.93 19.10
N TRP A 411 -4.04 -9.24 19.33
CA TRP A 411 -3.94 -9.73 20.70
C TRP A 411 -2.56 -9.43 21.28
N SER A 412 -2.54 -8.90 22.50
CA SER A 412 -1.34 -8.70 23.31
C SER A 412 -1.46 -9.47 24.62
N ALA A 413 -0.33 -10.00 25.10
CA ALA A 413 -0.26 -10.65 26.40
C ALA A 413 -0.48 -9.64 27.52
N ALA A 414 -1.06 -10.08 28.64
CA ALA A 414 -1.20 -9.24 29.82
C ALA A 414 0.20 -8.84 30.36
N PRO A 415 0.42 -7.59 30.79
CA PRO A 415 1.68 -7.19 31.41
C PRO A 415 2.04 -8.09 32.60
N PRO A 416 3.32 -8.49 32.78
CA PRO A 416 3.75 -9.26 33.94
C PRO A 416 3.35 -8.57 35.24
N LYS A 417 2.63 -9.27 36.11
CA LYS A 417 2.30 -8.75 37.43
C LYS A 417 3.55 -8.77 38.31
N LEU A 418 3.78 -7.68 39.04
CA LEU A 418 4.75 -7.70 40.13
C LEU A 418 4.40 -8.85 41.08
N ARG A 419 5.42 -9.59 41.55
CA ARG A 419 5.22 -10.52 42.66
C ARG A 419 4.67 -9.71 43.84
N PRO A 420 3.61 -10.18 44.53
CA PRO A 420 3.21 -9.57 45.78
C PRO A 420 4.44 -9.46 46.67
N ALA A 421 4.70 -8.29 47.26
CA ALA A 421 5.68 -8.21 48.33
C ALA A 421 5.27 -9.24 49.38
N THR A 422 6.17 -10.16 49.72
CA THR A 422 5.91 -11.17 50.75
C THR A 422 5.39 -10.43 51.97
N VAL A 423 4.16 -10.73 52.39
CA VAL A 423 3.63 -10.19 53.64
C VAL A 423 4.55 -10.73 54.72
N ILE A 424 5.40 -9.85 55.25
CA ILE A 424 6.22 -10.14 56.41
C ILE A 424 5.22 -10.56 57.51
N PRO A 425 5.33 -11.77 58.08
CA PRO A 425 4.45 -12.17 59.17
C PRO A 425 4.52 -11.10 60.27
N PRO A 426 3.39 -10.78 60.93
CA PRO A 426 3.43 -9.84 62.04
C PRO A 426 4.35 -10.39 63.15
N GLU A 427 5.00 -9.46 63.86
CA GLU A 427 5.79 -9.70 65.07
C GLU A 427 7.17 -10.37 64.84
N LEU A 428 8.15 -9.53 64.51
CA LEU A 428 9.45 -9.62 65.19
C LEU A 428 9.32 -8.84 66.50
N ASP A 429 9.52 -9.54 67.61
CA ASP A 429 9.47 -9.04 68.99
C ASP A 429 10.46 -7.88 69.22
N ASP A 430 10.03 -6.83 69.92
CA ASP A 430 10.78 -5.57 70.19
C ASP A 430 11.96 -5.76 71.17
N SER A 431 12.43 -6.99 71.37
CA SER A 431 13.39 -7.39 72.41
C SER A 431 14.83 -7.59 71.92
N VAL A 432 15.12 -7.41 70.62
CA VAL A 432 16.47 -7.58 70.05
C VAL A 432 17.13 -6.21 69.74
N PRO A 433 18.30 -5.88 70.32
CA PRO A 433 18.98 -4.62 70.03
C PRO A 433 19.34 -4.44 68.55
N ALA A 434 19.14 -3.22 68.03
CA ALA A 434 19.38 -2.85 66.63
C ALA A 434 20.84 -3.03 66.13
N ALA A 435 21.79 -3.37 67.03
CA ALA A 435 23.18 -3.66 66.70
C ALA A 435 23.42 -5.01 65.98
N LEU A 436 22.39 -5.83 65.78
CA LEU A 436 22.48 -7.11 65.04
C LEU A 436 21.61 -7.15 63.76
N ALA A 437 20.96 -6.04 63.40
CA ALA A 437 20.28 -5.90 62.11
C ALA A 437 21.32 -5.66 60.99
N SER A 438 22.00 -6.74 60.59
CA SER A 438 23.00 -6.75 59.53
C SER A 438 22.39 -6.37 58.17
N THR A 439 22.36 -5.08 57.86
CA THR A 439 22.27 -4.62 56.48
C THR A 439 23.60 -4.91 55.79
N ASP A 440 23.73 -6.03 55.10
CA ASP A 440 24.72 -6.15 54.03
C ASP A 440 24.32 -7.21 52.98
N TYR A 441 24.43 -6.80 51.72
CA TYR A 441 24.31 -7.68 50.56
C TYR A 441 25.61 -8.48 50.43
N SER A 442 25.70 -9.63 51.12
CA SER A 442 26.86 -10.51 50.97
C SER A 442 26.85 -11.21 49.62
N SER A 443 27.69 -10.72 48.72
CA SER A 443 28.03 -11.33 47.44
C SER A 443 29.31 -12.15 47.58
N GLN A 444 29.34 -13.29 46.87
CA GLN A 444 30.50 -14.09 46.45
C GLN A 444 31.15 -15.16 47.34
N ASP A 445 31.29 -16.32 46.68
CA ASP A 445 32.43 -17.24 46.59
C ASP A 445 32.82 -18.19 47.75
N GLY A 446 32.33 -19.43 47.63
CA GLY A 446 33.13 -20.66 47.40
C GLY A 446 34.28 -21.07 48.35
N VAL A 447 34.26 -22.33 48.79
CA VAL A 447 35.18 -23.43 48.35
C VAL A 447 34.88 -24.73 49.12
N GLU A 448 35.26 -25.86 48.51
CA GLU A 448 35.15 -27.26 48.95
C GLU A 448 35.76 -27.59 50.33
N VAL A 449 35.33 -28.70 50.97
CA VAL A 449 36.22 -29.82 51.36
C VAL A 449 35.43 -31.16 51.29
N ALA A 450 36.12 -32.23 50.88
CA ALA A 450 35.59 -33.58 50.65
C ALA A 450 35.49 -34.48 51.91
N ASN A 451 34.74 -35.58 51.76
CA ASN A 451 35.15 -36.95 52.09
C ASN A 451 34.16 -37.94 51.41
N ALA A 452 34.46 -39.05 50.75
CA ALA A 452 35.65 -39.85 50.38
C ALA A 452 35.35 -41.33 50.71
N SER A 453 35.79 -42.26 49.83
CA SER A 453 35.62 -43.74 49.89
C SER A 453 34.17 -44.24 49.71
N SER A 454 33.86 -45.35 49.02
CA SER A 454 34.63 -46.39 48.26
C SER A 454 33.61 -47.18 47.40
N ALA A 455 33.87 -47.97 46.35
CA ALA A 455 34.99 -48.31 45.44
C ALA A 455 34.46 -49.49 44.56
N GLY A 456 35.13 -49.86 43.46
CA GLY A 456 34.78 -51.02 42.61
C GLY A 456 34.03 -50.62 41.31
N GLU A 457 34.65 -50.35 40.15
CA GLU A 457 35.77 -50.94 39.38
C GLU A 457 35.33 -51.99 38.33
N ARG A 458 36.01 -51.99 37.16
CA ARG A 458 35.81 -52.79 35.91
C ARG A 458 34.86 -52.12 34.89
N ALA A 459 35.24 -51.67 33.68
CA ALA A 459 36.29 -52.09 32.71
C ALA A 459 36.13 -53.55 32.21
N ASP A 460 36.16 -53.95 30.94
CA ASP A 460 36.18 -53.32 29.59
C ASP A 460 35.45 -54.30 28.60
N ALA A 461 35.33 -54.18 27.26
CA ALA A 461 35.97 -53.33 26.25
C ALA A 461 35.12 -53.19 24.95
N ASP A 462 35.47 -52.19 24.13
CA ASP A 462 35.65 -52.18 22.67
C ASP A 462 34.89 -53.20 21.74
N THR A 463 34.19 -52.68 20.71
CA THR A 463 34.48 -53.02 19.29
C THR A 463 33.61 -52.23 18.30
N ALA A 464 34.22 -51.77 17.21
CA ALA A 464 33.56 -51.30 16.00
C ALA A 464 33.77 -52.31 14.84
N VAL A 465 32.75 -52.55 14.00
CA VAL A 465 32.88 -53.21 12.69
C VAL A 465 31.88 -52.58 11.69
N GLU A 466 32.31 -52.46 10.43
CA GLU A 466 31.64 -51.81 9.30
C GLU A 466 30.60 -52.67 8.54
N THR A 467 29.96 -52.04 7.53
CA THR A 467 29.19 -52.60 6.39
C THR A 467 27.82 -53.21 6.70
N SER A 468 26.79 -53.11 5.83
CA SER A 468 26.73 -52.67 4.41
C SER A 468 25.64 -51.62 4.17
#